data_AF-A0A7R8AGX1-F1
#
_entry.id   AF-A0A7R8AGX1-F1
#
_cell.length_a   1.000
_cell.length_b   1.000
_cell.length_c   1.000
_cell.angle_alpha   90.00
_cell.angle_beta   90.00
_cell.angle_gamma   90.00
#
_symmetry.space_group_name_H-M   'P 1'
#
loop_
_entity.id
_entity.type
_entity.pdbx_description
1 polymer ?
#
loop_
_entity_poly.entity_id
_entity_poly.type
_entity_poly.pdbx_seq_one_letter_code
_entity_poly.pdbx_strand_id
1 'polypeptide(L)'
;MIAVFRFFVALAIWAPTLVTARVCTSDGANGSYNISSPEQAADLFAGCTTIITSQLRINNWFNGTFSLPGVTNITGSIVCSLDGSYFFRQGVEAIEAPDLVHLGGMQLSKTAIQRMEFPSLRTIARGLELGWFSDGEAVEFPALIEAGAVVLKRRFSRFNFDSLKTVHGDLIIEQCTFCDPGQDYATEFTPNASFPALQSAGFVRIAGIFSDINLPALVSAGPPTITGKATTDSGISIHVKALGIELDFPALTSVDKQLYVHDAVLGLDMHELEHINGSLRIDPSTPLTLDLPLISAEWIQLDGHIKQASFPDINTTTTPLRLDGIPCAAIGPGLRDSGYYIERCGEYKAPLSKGAKIAAGVVVPLGVLGTIVALVVWHKRRARRRGAKTVGEVGDVGDVVDLPPRGAEAHREQSRSQTPPPPYEARES
;
A
#
# COMPACT_ATOMS: atom_id res chain seq x y z
N MET A 1 -16.04 12.65 -85.77
CA MET A 1 -16.41 12.07 -84.47
C MET A 1 -15.12 11.71 -83.73
N ILE A 2 -14.59 12.62 -82.90
CA ILE A 2 -13.60 12.36 -81.83
C ILE A 2 -13.74 13.58 -80.90
N ALA A 3 -14.35 13.38 -79.74
CA ALA A 3 -14.51 14.40 -78.71
C ALA A 3 -13.34 14.26 -77.73
N VAL A 4 -12.52 15.32 -77.62
CA VAL A 4 -11.40 15.37 -76.67
C VAL A 4 -11.93 15.88 -75.34
N PHE A 5 -12.14 14.96 -74.41
CA PHE A 5 -12.52 15.24 -73.02
C PHE A 5 -11.29 15.77 -72.26
N ARG A 6 -11.32 17.05 -71.88
CA ARG A 6 -10.31 17.64 -70.97
C ARG A 6 -10.72 17.35 -69.52
N PHE A 7 -10.05 16.40 -68.89
CA PHE A 7 -10.07 16.22 -67.43
C PHE A 7 -9.23 17.33 -66.78
N PHE A 8 -9.89 18.24 -66.06
CA PHE A 8 -9.22 19.11 -65.09
C PHE A 8 -9.03 18.31 -63.80
N VAL A 9 -7.82 17.84 -63.55
CA VAL A 9 -7.42 17.28 -62.25
C VAL A 9 -7.11 18.45 -61.32
N ALA A 10 -8.01 18.72 -60.38
CA ALA A 10 -7.77 19.65 -59.29
C ALA A 10 -6.85 18.99 -58.26
N LEU A 11 -5.57 19.37 -58.25
CA LEU A 11 -4.63 19.04 -57.18
C LEU A 11 -5.03 19.84 -55.92
N ALA A 12 -5.78 19.20 -55.03
CA ALA A 12 -5.95 19.69 -53.66
C ALA A 12 -4.61 19.56 -52.95
N ILE A 13 -3.84 20.66 -52.93
CA ILE A 13 -2.63 20.78 -52.11
C ILE A 13 -3.10 20.79 -50.66
N TRP A 14 -3.12 19.60 -50.03
CA TRP A 14 -3.16 19.45 -48.58
C TRP A 14 -1.86 20.08 -48.05
N ALA A 15 -1.89 21.37 -47.78
CA ALA A 15 -0.88 22.00 -46.96
C ALA A 15 -1.04 21.42 -45.56
N PRO A 16 -0.10 20.61 -45.04
CA PRO A 16 -0.15 20.22 -43.64
C PRO A 16 -0.15 21.51 -42.85
N THR A 17 -1.21 21.75 -42.09
CA THR A 17 -1.23 22.79 -41.07
C THR A 17 0.01 22.57 -40.23
N LEU A 18 1.00 23.44 -40.39
CA LEU A 18 2.19 23.45 -39.56
C LEU A 18 1.70 23.69 -38.14
N VAL A 19 1.63 22.62 -37.34
CA VAL A 19 1.41 22.71 -35.90
C VAL A 19 2.67 23.37 -35.36
N THR A 20 2.65 24.69 -35.26
CA THR A 20 3.73 25.43 -34.62
C THR A 20 3.70 25.06 -33.14
N ALA A 21 4.74 24.38 -32.67
CA ALA A 21 4.88 24.05 -31.26
C ALA A 21 4.83 25.35 -30.44
N ARG A 22 3.71 25.58 -29.75
CA ARG A 22 3.54 26.71 -28.84
C ARG A 22 3.94 26.28 -27.44
N VAL A 23 4.82 27.07 -26.83
CA VAL A 23 5.30 26.86 -25.47
C VAL A 23 4.60 27.85 -24.55
N CYS A 24 4.09 27.36 -23.42
CA CYS A 24 3.40 28.13 -22.41
C CYS A 24 4.16 28.02 -21.09
N THR A 25 4.62 29.15 -20.58
CA THR A 25 5.47 29.26 -19.38
C THR A 25 4.70 29.94 -18.26
N SER A 26 4.85 29.44 -17.03
CA SER A 26 4.27 30.11 -15.88
C SER A 26 5.03 31.38 -15.54
N ASP A 27 4.34 32.52 -15.54
CA ASP A 27 4.89 33.81 -15.11
C ASP A 27 4.85 34.01 -13.58
N GLY A 28 4.34 33.01 -12.83
CA GLY A 28 4.19 33.10 -11.38
C GLY A 28 5.52 33.06 -10.65
N ALA A 29 5.61 33.72 -9.49
CA ALA A 29 6.82 33.80 -8.68
C ALA A 29 7.45 32.43 -8.31
N ASN A 30 6.65 31.35 -8.33
CA ASN A 30 7.08 29.97 -8.02
C ASN A 30 7.08 29.05 -9.26
N GLY A 31 6.83 29.60 -10.46
CA GLY A 31 6.70 28.86 -11.72
C GLY A 31 5.50 27.91 -11.76
N SER A 32 4.48 28.10 -10.93
CA SER A 32 3.30 27.24 -10.81
C SER A 32 2.03 27.91 -11.35
N TYR A 33 1.15 27.13 -11.96
CA TYR A 33 -0.22 27.56 -12.29
C TYR A 33 -1.20 27.12 -11.21
N ASN A 34 -2.12 28.00 -10.81
CA ASN A 34 -3.25 27.69 -9.93
C ASN A 34 -4.54 27.76 -10.74
N ILE A 35 -5.17 26.61 -10.96
CA ILE A 35 -6.32 26.45 -11.85
C ILE A 35 -7.55 26.18 -10.99
N SER A 36 -8.57 27.05 -11.12
CA SER A 36 -9.79 27.01 -10.29
C SER A 36 -11.05 26.66 -11.08
N SER A 37 -11.00 26.66 -12.42
CA SER A 37 -12.11 26.21 -13.26
C SER A 37 -11.64 25.63 -14.61
N PRO A 38 -12.47 24.83 -15.29
CA PRO A 38 -12.20 24.33 -16.64
C PRO A 38 -11.97 25.44 -17.67
N GLU A 39 -12.75 26.53 -17.61
CA GLU A 39 -12.64 27.67 -18.53
C GLU A 39 -11.29 28.37 -18.37
N GLN A 40 -10.84 28.54 -17.12
CA GLN A 40 -9.51 29.10 -16.84
C GLN A 40 -8.40 28.22 -17.43
N ALA A 41 -8.52 26.90 -17.33
CA ALA A 41 -7.56 25.98 -17.93
C ALA A 41 -7.54 26.09 -19.46
N ALA A 42 -8.72 26.15 -20.09
CA ALA A 42 -8.85 26.28 -21.53
C ALA A 42 -8.23 27.59 -22.04
N ASP A 43 -8.48 28.71 -21.36
CA ASP A 43 -7.93 30.01 -21.73
C ASP A 43 -6.41 30.08 -21.54
N LEU A 44 -5.90 29.56 -20.41
CA LEU A 44 -4.47 29.54 -20.11
C LEU A 44 -3.67 28.69 -21.09
N PHE A 45 -4.25 27.56 -21.52
CA PHE A 45 -3.55 26.58 -22.34
C PHE A 45 -3.99 26.53 -23.80
N ALA A 46 -4.75 27.54 -24.25
CA ALA A 46 -5.25 27.64 -25.61
C ALA A 46 -4.14 27.55 -26.66
N GLY A 47 -4.12 26.45 -27.41
CA GLY A 47 -3.14 26.19 -28.46
C GLY A 47 -1.73 25.88 -27.96
N CYS A 48 -1.54 25.61 -26.67
CA CYS A 48 -0.27 25.17 -26.11
C CYS A 48 0.01 23.72 -26.50
N THR A 49 1.26 23.43 -26.85
CA THR A 49 1.75 22.06 -27.08
C THR A 49 2.70 21.60 -25.98
N THR A 50 3.42 22.55 -25.37
CA THR A 50 4.34 22.31 -24.26
C THR A 50 4.06 23.29 -23.13
N ILE A 51 3.92 22.79 -21.90
CA ILE A 51 3.75 23.59 -20.70
C ILE A 51 5.00 23.48 -19.83
N ILE A 52 5.70 24.60 -19.65
CA ILE A 52 6.87 24.69 -18.78
C ILE A 52 6.43 25.29 -17.45
N THR A 53 6.44 24.46 -16.42
CA THR A 53 6.01 24.82 -15.07
C THR A 53 6.66 23.91 -14.03
N SER A 54 6.71 24.36 -12.79
CA SER A 54 7.04 23.50 -11.64
C SER A 54 5.85 22.60 -11.28
N GLN A 55 4.64 23.17 -11.25
CA GLN A 55 3.39 22.52 -10.84
C GLN A 55 2.16 23.14 -11.53
N LEU A 56 1.27 22.28 -12.01
CA LEU A 56 -0.12 22.57 -12.33
C LEU A 56 -0.98 22.21 -11.13
N ARG A 57 -1.29 23.18 -10.27
CA ARG A 57 -2.09 22.96 -9.08
C ARG A 57 -3.56 23.16 -9.43
N ILE A 58 -4.33 22.07 -9.36
CA ILE A 58 -5.78 22.09 -9.46
C ILE A 58 -6.33 22.45 -8.07
N ASN A 59 -7.04 23.56 -8.01
CA ASN A 59 -7.52 24.14 -6.77
C ASN A 59 -8.70 23.34 -6.19
N ASN A 60 -8.94 23.46 -4.89
CA ASN A 60 -10.01 22.76 -4.19
C ASN A 60 -11.43 23.18 -4.65
N TRP A 61 -11.58 24.34 -5.28
CA TRP A 61 -12.84 24.82 -5.85
C TRP A 61 -13.06 24.40 -7.32
N PHE A 62 -12.10 23.68 -7.91
CA PHE A 62 -12.27 23.18 -9.27
C PHE A 62 -13.43 22.19 -9.33
N ASN A 63 -14.35 22.40 -10.27
CA ASN A 63 -15.49 21.53 -10.50
C ASN A 63 -15.60 21.18 -12.00
N GLY A 64 -15.76 19.88 -12.29
CA GLY A 64 -15.85 19.35 -13.64
C GLY A 64 -14.55 18.70 -14.13
N THR A 65 -14.35 18.72 -15.45
CA THR A 65 -13.23 18.05 -16.12
C THR A 65 -12.05 18.99 -16.35
N PHE A 66 -10.85 18.56 -15.93
CA PHE A 66 -9.60 19.22 -16.31
C PHE A 66 -9.05 18.62 -17.60
N SER A 67 -9.21 19.33 -18.71
CA SER A 67 -8.84 18.85 -20.06
C SER A 67 -7.68 19.65 -20.64
N LEU A 68 -6.69 18.96 -21.23
CA LEU A 68 -5.51 19.53 -21.89
C LEU A 68 -5.33 18.98 -23.31
N PRO A 69 -6.26 19.26 -24.24
CA PRO A 69 -6.16 18.78 -25.62
C PRO A 69 -4.98 19.42 -26.36
N GLY A 70 -4.27 18.65 -27.18
CA GLY A 70 -3.12 19.12 -27.98
C GLY A 70 -1.82 19.33 -27.19
N VAL A 71 -1.83 19.21 -25.85
CA VAL A 71 -0.63 19.31 -25.01
C VAL A 71 0.10 17.97 -25.02
N THR A 72 1.33 17.97 -25.52
CA THR A 72 2.16 16.75 -25.63
C THR A 72 3.23 16.64 -24.55
N ASN A 73 3.60 17.76 -23.92
CA ASN A 73 4.67 17.79 -22.91
C ASN A 73 4.35 18.76 -21.76
N ILE A 74 4.46 18.28 -20.53
CA ILE A 74 4.37 19.09 -19.31
C ILE A 74 5.62 18.81 -18.47
N THR A 75 6.48 19.82 -18.27
CA THR A 75 7.73 19.63 -17.50
C THR A 75 7.48 19.48 -15.99
N GLY A 76 6.35 20.03 -15.52
CA GLY A 76 5.97 20.07 -14.12
C GLY A 76 5.12 18.89 -13.68
N SER A 77 4.59 18.97 -12.45
CA SER A 77 3.64 17.97 -11.93
C SER A 77 2.22 18.48 -11.98
N ILE A 78 1.27 17.61 -12.31
CA ILE A 78 -0.14 17.85 -12.01
C ILE A 78 -0.37 17.51 -10.54
N VAL A 79 -0.81 18.49 -9.76
CA VAL A 79 -1.01 18.34 -8.31
C VAL A 79 -2.45 18.67 -7.96
N CYS A 80 -3.11 17.70 -7.33
CA CYS A 80 -4.48 17.79 -6.88
C CYS A 80 -4.51 17.27 -5.44
N SER A 81 -4.48 18.17 -4.45
CA SER A 81 -4.40 17.80 -3.03
C SER A 81 -5.27 18.72 -2.18
N LEU A 82 -5.93 18.13 -1.18
CA LEU A 82 -6.60 18.87 -0.11
C LEU A 82 -5.67 19.07 1.08
N ASP A 83 -5.23 20.31 1.24
CA ASP A 83 -4.55 20.74 2.45
C ASP A 83 -5.58 20.87 3.59
N GLY A 84 -5.52 19.98 4.58
CA GLY A 84 -6.04 20.22 5.93
C GLY A 84 -7.52 20.00 6.24
N SER A 85 -8.42 19.69 5.29
CA SER A 85 -9.84 19.43 5.62
C SER A 85 -10.32 18.04 5.21
N TYR A 86 -10.89 17.30 6.17
CA TYR A 86 -11.38 15.93 5.98
C TYR A 86 -12.77 15.85 5.33
N PHE A 87 -13.39 16.97 4.98
CA PHE A 87 -14.84 17.04 4.74
C PHE A 87 -15.27 17.49 3.35
N PHE A 88 -14.37 17.96 2.50
CA PHE A 88 -14.73 18.36 1.15
C PHE A 88 -14.07 17.43 0.14
N ARG A 89 -14.86 16.65 -0.59
CA ARG A 89 -14.36 15.99 -1.80
C ARG A 89 -14.16 17.07 -2.86
N GLN A 90 -13.00 17.11 -3.51
CA GLN A 90 -12.80 18.01 -4.65
C GLN A 90 -13.77 17.67 -5.78
N GLY A 91 -14.24 18.69 -6.51
CA GLY A 91 -15.14 18.54 -7.66
C GLY A 91 -14.44 18.19 -8.97
N VAL A 92 -13.15 17.84 -8.95
CA VAL A 92 -12.49 17.33 -10.17
C VAL A 92 -13.05 15.94 -10.46
N GLU A 93 -13.87 15.84 -11.50
CA GLU A 93 -14.54 14.59 -11.89
C GLU A 93 -13.66 13.77 -12.83
N ALA A 94 -12.93 14.44 -13.71
CA ALA A 94 -12.06 13.80 -14.70
C ALA A 94 -10.80 14.63 -14.99
N ILE A 95 -9.72 13.95 -15.35
CA ILE A 95 -8.52 14.56 -15.92
C ILE A 95 -8.24 13.91 -17.27
N GLU A 96 -8.21 14.73 -18.33
CA GLU A 96 -8.10 14.26 -19.70
C GLU A 96 -6.93 14.98 -20.40
N ALA A 97 -5.94 14.21 -20.86
CA ALA A 97 -4.83 14.74 -21.64
C ALA A 97 -4.46 13.73 -22.74
N PRO A 98 -5.31 13.61 -23.79
CA PRO A 98 -5.23 12.52 -24.77
C PRO A 98 -3.93 12.50 -25.57
N ASP A 99 -3.35 13.67 -25.83
CA ASP A 99 -2.13 13.84 -26.62
C ASP A 99 -0.85 13.90 -25.77
N LEU A 100 -0.98 13.83 -24.43
CA LEU A 100 0.15 13.99 -23.52
C LEU A 100 1.10 12.80 -23.62
N VAL A 101 2.35 13.05 -23.99
CA VAL A 101 3.41 12.03 -24.14
C VAL A 101 4.37 12.06 -22.96
N HIS A 102 4.70 13.26 -22.46
CA HIS A 102 5.68 13.46 -21.40
C HIS A 102 5.08 14.28 -20.25
N LEU A 103 5.23 13.78 -19.03
CA LEU A 103 4.78 14.45 -17.81
C LEU A 103 5.90 14.47 -16.77
N GLY A 104 6.10 15.61 -16.09
CA GLY A 104 7.09 15.72 -15.02
C GLY A 104 6.68 14.94 -13.77
N GLY A 105 5.40 14.87 -13.44
CA GLY A 105 4.87 14.04 -12.35
C GLY A 105 3.37 14.20 -12.16
N MET A 106 2.78 13.37 -11.31
CA MET A 106 1.38 13.44 -10.97
C MET A 106 1.18 13.08 -9.50
N GLN A 107 0.48 13.93 -8.77
CA GLN A 107 0.13 13.68 -7.38
C GLN A 107 -1.34 14.01 -7.17
N LEU A 108 -2.17 12.98 -7.10
CA LEU A 108 -3.60 13.10 -6.87
C LEU A 108 -3.90 12.49 -5.50
N SER A 109 -4.39 13.32 -4.58
CA SER A 109 -4.73 12.91 -3.24
C SER A 109 -6.07 13.47 -2.78
N LYS A 110 -6.93 12.59 -2.24
CA LYS A 110 -8.26 12.94 -1.68
C LYS A 110 -9.18 13.59 -2.71
N THR A 111 -9.23 13.02 -3.91
CA THR A 111 -9.99 13.54 -5.05
C THR A 111 -11.23 12.68 -5.31
N ALA A 112 -12.31 13.27 -5.84
CA ALA A 112 -13.46 12.51 -6.35
C ALA A 112 -13.36 12.19 -7.84
N ILE A 113 -12.15 12.21 -8.40
CA ILE A 113 -11.91 11.86 -9.79
C ILE A 113 -12.43 10.43 -10.02
N GLN A 114 -13.21 10.28 -11.08
CA GLN A 114 -13.79 9.03 -11.55
C GLN A 114 -13.11 8.58 -12.84
N ARG A 115 -12.50 9.50 -13.59
CA ARG A 115 -11.91 9.19 -14.89
C ARG A 115 -10.56 9.88 -15.09
N MET A 116 -9.59 9.12 -15.59
CA MET A 116 -8.29 9.63 -16.00
C MET A 116 -7.98 9.08 -17.39
N GLU A 117 -7.71 9.97 -18.35
CA GLU A 117 -7.43 9.59 -19.73
C GLU A 117 -6.07 10.11 -20.18
N PHE A 118 -5.10 9.18 -20.25
CA PHE A 118 -3.73 9.41 -20.68
C PHE A 118 -3.25 8.36 -21.70
N PRO A 119 -4.00 8.12 -22.80
CA PRO A 119 -3.73 7.02 -23.73
C PRO A 119 -2.36 7.11 -24.41
N SER A 120 -1.80 8.31 -24.56
CA SER A 120 -0.51 8.54 -25.24
C SER A 120 0.67 8.73 -24.28
N LEU A 121 0.45 8.70 -22.96
CA LEU A 121 1.47 9.06 -21.98
C LEU A 121 2.54 7.97 -21.88
N ARG A 122 3.78 8.32 -22.24
CA ARG A 122 4.91 7.38 -22.32
C ARG A 122 5.89 7.50 -21.17
N THR A 123 6.07 8.70 -20.62
CA THR A 123 7.07 8.93 -19.57
C THR A 123 6.54 9.83 -18.46
N ILE A 124 6.79 9.43 -17.21
CA ILE A 124 6.56 10.27 -16.03
C ILE A 124 7.88 10.46 -15.28
N ALA A 125 8.50 11.65 -15.37
CA ALA A 125 9.89 11.82 -14.93
C ALA A 125 10.11 11.63 -13.41
N ARG A 126 9.25 12.20 -12.57
CA ARG A 126 9.39 12.13 -11.10
C ARG A 126 8.60 10.99 -10.50
N GLY A 127 7.30 10.93 -10.79
CA GLY A 127 6.47 9.84 -10.32
C GLY A 127 4.97 10.12 -10.43
N LEU A 128 4.21 9.03 -10.34
CA LEU A 128 2.76 8.96 -10.31
C LEU A 128 2.35 8.53 -8.90
N GLU A 129 1.71 9.41 -8.14
CA GLU A 129 1.15 9.10 -6.83
C GLU A 129 -0.35 9.29 -6.85
N LEU A 130 -1.08 8.18 -6.68
CA LEU A 130 -2.53 8.13 -6.59
C LEU A 130 -2.91 7.62 -5.21
N GLY A 131 -3.41 8.52 -4.35
CA GLY A 131 -3.85 8.19 -3.01
C GLY A 131 -5.28 8.69 -2.76
N TRP A 132 -6.09 7.91 -2.05
CA TRP A 132 -7.44 8.35 -1.66
C TRP A 132 -8.32 8.74 -2.85
N PHE A 133 -8.31 7.87 -3.87
CA PHE A 133 -9.21 7.91 -5.01
C PHE A 133 -10.57 7.28 -4.63
N SER A 134 -11.60 7.47 -5.46
CA SER A 134 -12.87 6.75 -5.30
C SER A 134 -12.59 5.23 -5.35
N ASP A 135 -13.08 4.49 -4.36
CA ASP A 135 -12.87 3.04 -4.31
C ASP A 135 -13.50 2.36 -5.53
N GLY A 136 -12.79 1.40 -6.13
CA GLY A 136 -13.29 0.60 -7.24
C GLY A 136 -13.06 1.18 -8.63
N GLU A 137 -12.39 2.32 -8.75
CA GLU A 137 -12.06 2.88 -10.06
C GLU A 137 -10.90 2.16 -10.74
N ALA A 138 -10.85 2.29 -12.07
CA ALA A 138 -9.80 1.79 -12.93
C ALA A 138 -8.69 2.83 -13.12
N VAL A 139 -7.43 2.38 -13.15
CA VAL A 139 -6.28 3.24 -13.44
C VAL A 139 -5.55 2.72 -14.67
N GLU A 140 -5.61 3.45 -15.78
CA GLU A 140 -5.10 2.94 -17.06
C GLU A 140 -4.04 3.88 -17.64
N PHE A 141 -2.82 3.36 -17.76
CA PHE A 141 -1.68 4.01 -18.43
C PHE A 141 -1.06 3.06 -19.45
N PRO A 142 -1.82 2.65 -20.48
CA PRO A 142 -1.45 1.53 -21.36
C PRO A 142 -0.18 1.80 -22.19
N ALA A 143 0.16 3.07 -22.44
CA ALA A 143 1.33 3.47 -23.21
C ALA A 143 2.54 3.88 -22.34
N LEU A 144 2.43 3.85 -21.00
CA LEU A 144 3.49 4.30 -20.11
C LEU A 144 4.64 3.31 -20.16
N ILE A 145 5.83 3.77 -20.54
CA ILE A 145 7.04 2.96 -20.71
C ILE A 145 7.98 3.16 -19.53
N GLU A 146 8.12 4.39 -19.06
CA GLU A 146 9.07 4.76 -18.01
C GLU A 146 8.42 5.66 -16.96
N ALA A 147 8.71 5.40 -15.69
CA ALA A 147 8.26 6.24 -14.58
C ALA A 147 9.37 6.43 -13.55
N GLY A 148 9.41 7.62 -12.94
CA GLY A 148 10.29 7.86 -11.81
C GLY A 148 9.86 7.07 -10.57
N ALA A 149 8.56 7.04 -10.29
CA ALA A 149 7.92 6.19 -9.28
C ALA A 149 6.46 5.96 -9.67
N VAL A 150 5.87 4.86 -9.20
CA VAL A 150 4.45 4.55 -9.33
C VAL A 150 3.94 4.12 -7.96
N VAL A 151 3.08 4.93 -7.35
CA VAL A 151 2.54 4.71 -6.02
C VAL A 151 1.02 4.72 -6.11
N LEU A 152 0.41 3.54 -6.06
CA LEU A 152 -1.02 3.33 -6.04
C LEU A 152 -1.43 2.86 -4.65
N LYS A 153 -2.17 3.69 -3.92
CA LYS A 153 -2.70 3.37 -2.60
C LYS A 153 -4.21 3.40 -2.64
N ARG A 154 -4.86 2.45 -1.95
CA ARG A 154 -6.32 2.19 -1.87
C ARG A 154 -6.81 1.14 -2.86
N ARG A 155 -8.14 0.99 -2.90
CA ARG A 155 -8.86 -0.07 -3.60
C ARG A 155 -9.14 0.35 -5.03
N PHE A 156 -8.37 -0.20 -5.96
CA PHE A 156 -8.62 -0.09 -7.39
C PHE A 156 -9.23 -1.39 -7.88
N SER A 157 -10.22 -1.31 -8.78
CA SER A 157 -10.82 -2.53 -9.36
C SER A 157 -9.89 -3.17 -10.38
N ARG A 158 -9.13 -2.32 -11.11
CA ARG A 158 -8.14 -2.73 -12.10
C ARG A 158 -7.09 -1.64 -12.28
N PHE A 159 -5.92 -2.04 -12.73
CA PHE A 159 -4.94 -1.11 -13.24
C PHE A 159 -4.21 -1.72 -14.45
N ASN A 160 -3.87 -0.89 -15.43
CA ASN A 160 -3.16 -1.31 -16.64
C ASN A 160 -1.87 -0.50 -16.80
N PHE A 161 -0.75 -1.21 -16.78
CA PHE A 161 0.61 -0.71 -17.02
C PHE A 161 1.36 -1.67 -17.96
N ASP A 162 0.68 -2.24 -18.96
CA ASP A 162 1.21 -3.32 -19.79
C ASP A 162 2.50 -2.96 -20.54
N SER A 163 2.71 -1.67 -20.83
CA SER A 163 3.91 -1.17 -21.50
C SER A 163 5.04 -0.74 -20.56
N LEU A 164 4.83 -0.73 -19.24
CA LEU A 164 5.76 -0.16 -18.27
C LEU A 164 6.99 -1.06 -18.15
N LYS A 165 8.15 -0.56 -18.58
CA LYS A 165 9.42 -1.30 -18.60
C LYS A 165 10.33 -0.95 -17.43
N THR A 166 10.36 0.32 -17.05
CA THR A 166 11.31 0.80 -16.06
C THR A 166 10.63 1.72 -15.06
N VAL A 167 10.83 1.42 -13.77
CA VAL A 167 10.50 2.31 -12.66
C VAL A 167 11.78 2.69 -11.93
N HIS A 168 12.25 3.91 -12.09
CA HIS A 168 13.56 4.30 -11.56
C HIS A 168 13.65 4.32 -10.02
N GLY A 169 12.52 4.48 -9.34
CA GLY A 169 12.35 4.50 -7.89
C GLY A 169 11.33 3.45 -7.45
N ASP A 170 10.33 3.85 -6.67
CA ASP A 170 9.38 2.90 -6.09
C ASP A 170 8.24 2.52 -7.05
N LEU A 171 7.94 1.23 -7.15
CA LEU A 171 6.67 0.66 -7.62
C LEU A 171 5.91 0.12 -6.40
N ILE A 172 4.99 0.91 -5.86
CA ILE A 172 4.20 0.59 -4.66
C ILE A 172 2.72 0.43 -5.04
N ILE A 173 2.19 -0.76 -4.85
CA ILE A 173 0.78 -1.10 -5.07
C ILE A 173 0.19 -1.61 -3.76
N GLU A 174 -0.61 -0.79 -3.08
CA GLU A 174 -1.20 -1.11 -1.77
C GLU A 174 -2.74 -1.11 -1.84
N GLN A 175 -3.32 -2.30 -1.99
CA GLN A 175 -4.77 -2.57 -2.04
C GLN A 175 -5.37 -2.73 -0.65
N CYS A 176 -5.14 -1.75 0.22
CA CYS A 176 -5.55 -1.78 1.62
C CYS A 176 -5.80 -0.34 2.11
N THR A 177 -6.59 -0.18 3.18
CA THR A 177 -6.73 1.13 3.84
C THR A 177 -5.60 1.39 4.84
N PHE A 178 -5.17 0.34 5.54
CA PHE A 178 -4.04 0.34 6.47
C PHE A 178 -3.31 -0.99 6.28
N CYS A 179 -2.20 -1.07 5.55
CA CYS A 179 -1.46 -2.32 5.30
C CYS A 179 -0.69 -2.85 6.52
N ASP A 180 -1.18 -2.56 7.73
CA ASP A 180 -0.57 -3.03 8.96
C ASP A 180 -0.95 -4.51 9.22
N PRO A 181 -0.06 -5.26 9.89
CA PRO A 181 -0.36 -6.63 10.32
C PRO A 181 -1.61 -6.66 11.23
N GLY A 182 -2.55 -7.56 10.94
CA GLY A 182 -3.66 -7.89 11.84
C GLY A 182 -4.99 -7.14 11.64
N GLN A 183 -5.08 -6.15 10.75
CA GLN A 183 -6.38 -5.56 10.39
C GLN A 183 -7.09 -6.39 9.30
N ASP A 184 -8.37 -6.70 9.52
CA ASP A 184 -9.22 -7.39 8.53
C ASP A 184 -9.69 -6.40 7.46
N TYR A 185 -9.54 -6.79 6.21
CA TYR A 185 -10.09 -6.08 5.06
C TYR A 185 -11.25 -6.89 4.52
N ALA A 186 -12.45 -6.34 4.57
CA ALA A 186 -13.50 -6.75 3.65
C ALA A 186 -13.25 -5.98 2.34
N THR A 187 -12.64 -6.62 1.34
CA THR A 187 -12.61 -6.04 -0.01
C THR A 187 -13.50 -6.87 -0.92
N GLU A 188 -14.35 -6.17 -1.68
CA GLU A 188 -15.14 -6.76 -2.77
C GLU A 188 -14.28 -6.99 -4.03
N PHE A 189 -13.09 -6.39 -4.09
CA PHE A 189 -12.22 -6.40 -5.25
C PHE A 189 -10.92 -7.13 -4.94
N THR A 190 -10.49 -7.93 -5.90
CA THR A 190 -9.21 -8.64 -5.94
C THR A 190 -8.60 -8.37 -7.31
N PRO A 191 -7.93 -7.21 -7.51
CA PRO A 191 -7.32 -6.91 -8.80
C PRO A 191 -6.13 -7.84 -9.07
N ASN A 192 -5.78 -7.98 -10.35
CA ASN A 192 -4.50 -8.57 -10.75
C ASN A 192 -3.42 -7.48 -10.71
N ALA A 193 -2.27 -7.77 -10.11
CA ALA A 193 -1.08 -6.92 -10.21
C ALA A 193 -0.16 -7.41 -11.33
N SER A 194 -0.49 -7.02 -12.56
CA SER A 194 0.23 -7.47 -13.76
C SER A 194 1.08 -6.35 -14.35
N PHE A 195 2.38 -6.61 -14.50
CA PHE A 195 3.36 -5.73 -15.13
C PHE A 195 4.22 -6.53 -16.13
N PRO A 196 3.63 -6.97 -17.25
CA PRO A 196 4.24 -7.97 -18.14
C PRO A 196 5.54 -7.49 -18.81
N ALA A 197 5.68 -6.18 -19.03
CA ALA A 197 6.86 -5.59 -19.65
C ALA A 197 7.92 -5.06 -18.66
N LEU A 198 7.64 -5.10 -17.35
CA LEU A 198 8.51 -4.47 -16.35
C LEU A 198 9.81 -5.25 -16.21
N GLN A 199 10.92 -4.60 -16.52
CA GLN A 199 12.27 -5.18 -16.51
C GLN A 199 13.07 -4.78 -15.27
N SER A 200 12.85 -3.56 -14.78
CA SER A 200 13.57 -3.02 -13.62
C SER A 200 12.70 -2.07 -12.81
N ALA A 201 12.86 -2.15 -11.50
CA ALA A 201 12.29 -1.20 -10.55
C ALA A 201 13.32 -0.87 -9.46
N GLY A 202 13.28 0.31 -8.85
CA GLY A 202 14.13 0.63 -7.69
C GLY A 202 13.70 -0.13 -6.43
N PHE A 203 12.41 -0.10 -6.13
CA PHE A 203 11.80 -0.86 -5.04
C PHE A 203 10.41 -1.35 -5.46
N VAL A 204 10.15 -2.65 -5.37
CA VAL A 204 8.83 -3.23 -5.67
C VAL A 204 8.13 -3.57 -4.37
N ARG A 205 6.98 -2.94 -4.11
CA ARG A 205 6.13 -3.26 -2.97
C ARG A 205 4.71 -3.54 -3.42
N ILE A 206 4.24 -4.76 -3.20
CA ILE A 206 2.87 -5.16 -3.51
C ILE A 206 2.23 -5.66 -2.24
N ALA A 207 1.17 -5.00 -1.77
CA ALA A 207 0.53 -5.31 -0.50
C ALA A 207 -1.00 -5.26 -0.57
N GLY A 208 -1.68 -6.25 0.02
CA GLY A 208 -3.13 -6.31 0.06
C GLY A 208 -3.70 -7.64 -0.40
N ILE A 209 -4.88 -7.60 -1.03
CA ILE A 209 -5.57 -8.77 -1.56
C ILE A 209 -5.56 -8.67 -3.09
N PHE A 210 -4.92 -9.64 -3.73
CA PHE A 210 -4.82 -9.77 -5.17
C PHE A 210 -5.32 -11.15 -5.57
N SER A 211 -5.80 -11.28 -6.80
CA SER A 211 -6.05 -12.60 -7.40
C SER A 211 -4.78 -13.17 -8.03
N ASP A 212 -3.89 -12.30 -8.51
CA ASP A 212 -2.66 -12.69 -9.19
C ASP A 212 -1.61 -11.55 -9.10
N ILE A 213 -0.33 -11.92 -9.14
CA ILE A 213 0.81 -11.01 -9.19
C ILE A 213 1.77 -11.52 -10.27
N ASN A 214 1.90 -10.79 -11.37
CA ASN A 214 2.64 -11.25 -12.56
C ASN A 214 3.67 -10.21 -13.02
N LEU A 215 4.96 -10.56 -12.90
CA LEU A 215 6.10 -9.70 -13.27
C LEU A 215 7.15 -10.53 -14.03
N PRO A 216 6.78 -11.12 -15.18
CA PRO A 216 7.55 -12.18 -15.82
C PRO A 216 8.86 -11.69 -16.44
N ALA A 217 8.92 -10.40 -16.79
CA ALA A 217 10.09 -9.77 -17.38
C ALA A 217 11.01 -9.09 -16.34
N LEU A 218 10.67 -9.13 -15.04
CA LEU A 218 11.41 -8.39 -14.01
C LEU A 218 12.78 -9.02 -13.80
N VAL A 219 13.83 -8.34 -14.25
CA VAL A 219 15.22 -8.81 -14.18
C VAL A 219 15.91 -8.38 -12.88
N SER A 220 15.59 -7.17 -12.40
CA SER A 220 16.26 -6.59 -11.24
C SER A 220 15.34 -5.69 -10.42
N ALA A 221 15.59 -5.66 -9.11
CA ALA A 221 14.94 -4.73 -8.18
C ALA A 221 15.99 -4.01 -7.32
N GLY A 222 16.17 -2.72 -7.57
CA GLY A 222 17.11 -1.82 -6.89
C GLY A 222 18.54 -1.80 -7.47
N PRO A 223 19.39 -0.83 -7.04
CA PRO A 223 19.03 0.32 -6.21
C PRO A 223 18.23 1.38 -7.00
N PRO A 224 17.41 2.22 -6.31
CA PRO A 224 16.72 3.32 -6.95
C PRO A 224 17.71 4.34 -7.54
N THR A 225 17.47 4.77 -8.78
CA THR A 225 18.34 5.71 -9.52
C THR A 225 17.93 7.17 -9.36
N ILE A 226 16.74 7.44 -8.82
CA ILE A 226 16.26 8.80 -8.55
C ILE A 226 16.30 9.09 -7.06
N THR A 227 17.01 10.15 -6.69
CA THR A 227 17.00 10.74 -5.35
C THR A 227 15.80 11.68 -5.23
N GLY A 228 14.62 11.14 -4.88
CA GLY A 228 13.38 11.89 -4.70
C GLY A 228 12.68 11.54 -3.39
N LYS A 229 11.45 12.01 -3.21
CA LYS A 229 10.57 11.69 -2.05
C LYS A 229 10.18 10.20 -1.94
N ALA A 230 10.65 9.37 -2.87
CA ALA A 230 10.53 7.92 -2.86
C ALA A 230 11.25 7.34 -1.64
N THR A 231 10.81 6.16 -1.21
CA THR A 231 11.31 5.46 -0.03
C THR A 231 12.83 5.26 -0.13
N THR A 232 13.54 5.25 1.00
CA THR A 232 14.96 4.87 1.05
C THR A 232 15.18 3.37 0.89
N ASP A 233 14.10 2.62 0.67
CA ASP A 233 14.09 1.19 0.52
C ASP A 233 14.58 0.80 -0.89
N SER A 234 14.86 -0.50 -1.05
CA SER A 234 15.36 -1.09 -2.28
C SER A 234 14.96 -2.56 -2.29
N GLY A 235 14.85 -3.17 -3.46
CA GLY A 235 14.52 -4.59 -3.61
C GLY A 235 13.03 -4.89 -3.73
N ILE A 236 12.56 -5.98 -3.14
CA ILE A 236 11.19 -6.51 -3.31
C ILE A 236 10.54 -6.78 -1.95
N SER A 237 9.28 -6.38 -1.80
CA SER A 237 8.49 -6.54 -0.58
C SER A 237 7.05 -6.93 -0.95
N ILE A 238 6.70 -8.21 -0.79
CA ILE A 238 5.40 -8.77 -1.19
C ILE A 238 4.61 -9.20 0.05
N HIS A 239 3.40 -8.64 0.15
CA HIS A 239 2.51 -8.73 1.30
C HIS A 239 1.11 -9.19 0.86
N VAL A 240 0.90 -10.50 0.68
CA VAL A 240 -0.34 -11.05 0.09
C VAL A 240 -1.25 -11.68 1.13
N LYS A 241 -2.49 -11.21 1.24
CA LYS A 241 -3.48 -11.73 2.19
C LYS A 241 -4.57 -12.58 1.53
N ALA A 242 -5.14 -13.47 2.35
CA ALA A 242 -6.39 -14.22 2.15
C ALA A 242 -6.45 -15.31 1.08
N LEU A 243 -5.97 -15.08 -0.14
CA LEU A 243 -6.26 -16.01 -1.25
C LEU A 243 -5.19 -17.06 -1.55
N GLY A 244 -3.96 -16.90 -1.05
CA GLY A 244 -2.88 -17.80 -1.45
C GLY A 244 -2.50 -17.54 -2.91
N ILE A 245 -1.32 -17.00 -3.18
CA ILE A 245 -0.88 -16.72 -4.55
C ILE A 245 0.42 -17.48 -4.83
N GLU A 246 0.56 -17.99 -6.05
CA GLU A 246 1.83 -18.45 -6.60
C GLU A 246 2.57 -17.25 -7.15
N LEU A 247 3.79 -17.04 -6.69
CA LEU A 247 4.64 -15.94 -7.12
C LEU A 247 5.70 -16.49 -8.08
N ASP A 248 5.69 -15.99 -9.32
CA ASP A 248 6.63 -16.40 -10.36
C ASP A 248 7.42 -15.19 -10.87
N PHE A 249 8.74 -15.26 -10.74
CA PHE A 249 9.70 -14.26 -11.21
C PHE A 249 10.80 -14.93 -12.04
N PRO A 250 10.46 -15.44 -13.24
CA PRO A 250 11.33 -16.33 -14.00
C PRO A 250 12.56 -15.62 -14.57
N ALA A 251 12.54 -14.29 -14.69
CA ALA A 251 13.66 -13.51 -15.20
C ALA A 251 14.48 -12.82 -14.08
N LEU A 252 14.07 -12.93 -12.81
CA LEU A 252 14.66 -12.15 -11.72
C LEU A 252 16.03 -12.69 -11.35
N THR A 253 17.08 -11.91 -11.63
CA THR A 253 18.47 -12.31 -11.39
C THR A 253 19.08 -11.67 -10.15
N SER A 254 18.60 -10.47 -9.79
CA SER A 254 19.20 -9.68 -8.71
C SER A 254 18.19 -8.85 -7.93
N VAL A 255 18.40 -8.77 -6.61
CA VAL A 255 17.63 -7.92 -5.70
C VAL A 255 18.59 -7.15 -4.79
N ASP A 256 18.39 -5.86 -4.64
CA ASP A 256 19.19 -5.00 -3.76
C ASP A 256 18.52 -4.83 -2.39
N LYS A 257 19.31 -4.75 -1.31
CA LYS A 257 18.94 -4.63 0.11
C LYS A 257 18.00 -5.67 0.71
N GLN A 258 16.87 -5.99 0.07
CA GLN A 258 15.88 -6.92 0.64
C GLN A 258 15.01 -7.62 -0.41
N LEU A 259 14.82 -8.92 -0.22
CA LEU A 259 13.70 -9.69 -0.76
C LEU A 259 12.85 -10.15 0.43
N TYR A 260 11.67 -9.54 0.61
CA TYR A 260 10.75 -9.87 1.69
C TYR A 260 9.43 -10.39 1.14
N VAL A 261 9.10 -11.63 1.47
CA VAL A 261 7.82 -12.28 1.09
C VAL A 261 7.13 -12.77 2.36
N HIS A 262 5.87 -12.40 2.55
CA HIS A 262 5.13 -12.85 3.72
C HIS A 262 3.63 -13.10 3.46
N ASP A 263 2.97 -13.73 4.44
CA ASP A 263 1.55 -14.11 4.45
C ASP A 263 1.19 -15.25 3.46
N ALA A 264 0.10 -15.16 2.70
CA ALA A 264 -0.52 -16.27 2.00
C ALA A 264 0.14 -16.49 0.63
N VAL A 265 1.28 -17.17 0.62
CA VAL A 265 2.03 -17.54 -0.58
C VAL A 265 2.08 -19.06 -0.73
N LEU A 266 1.56 -19.56 -1.86
CA LEU A 266 1.43 -20.99 -2.13
C LEU A 266 2.68 -21.57 -2.81
N GLY A 267 3.34 -20.76 -3.64
CA GLY A 267 4.53 -21.12 -4.39
C GLY A 267 5.39 -19.88 -4.64
N LEU A 268 6.69 -20.12 -4.79
CA LEU A 268 7.68 -19.09 -5.03
C LEU A 268 8.71 -19.63 -6.03
N ASP A 269 8.66 -19.18 -7.28
CA ASP A 269 9.62 -19.54 -8.33
C ASP A 269 10.48 -18.32 -8.68
N MET A 270 11.80 -18.48 -8.52
CA MET A 270 12.82 -17.51 -8.92
C MET A 270 14.08 -18.27 -9.36
N HIS A 271 13.94 -19.18 -10.33
CA HIS A 271 15.02 -20.07 -10.78
C HIS A 271 16.21 -19.37 -11.46
N GLU A 272 16.15 -18.06 -11.70
CA GLU A 272 17.30 -17.27 -12.18
C GLU A 272 17.89 -16.36 -11.08
N LEU A 273 17.37 -16.41 -9.84
CA LEU A 273 17.81 -15.51 -8.77
C LEU A 273 19.15 -15.95 -8.18
N GLU A 274 20.21 -15.27 -8.61
CA GLU A 274 21.57 -15.54 -8.18
C GLU A 274 22.01 -14.67 -6.99
N HIS A 275 21.57 -13.41 -6.94
CA HIS A 275 22.16 -12.41 -6.04
C HIS A 275 21.14 -11.59 -5.26
N ILE A 276 21.33 -11.53 -3.93
CA ILE A 276 20.68 -10.56 -3.06
C ILE A 276 21.76 -9.72 -2.36
N ASN A 277 21.86 -8.43 -2.69
CA ASN A 277 22.79 -7.51 -2.02
C ASN A 277 22.19 -7.00 -0.70
N GLY A 278 21.87 -7.93 0.20
CA GLY A 278 21.19 -7.66 1.46
C GLY A 278 20.45 -8.88 1.99
N SER A 279 19.23 -8.69 2.45
CA SER A 279 18.47 -9.69 3.20
C SER A 279 17.49 -10.50 2.37
N LEU A 280 17.47 -11.81 2.55
CA LEU A 280 16.32 -12.65 2.20
C LEU A 280 15.46 -12.88 3.44
N ARG A 281 14.17 -12.52 3.40
CA ARG A 281 13.21 -12.84 4.45
C ARG A 281 11.95 -13.47 3.87
N ILE A 282 11.62 -14.68 4.31
CA ILE A 282 10.42 -15.40 3.89
C ILE A 282 9.63 -15.83 5.13
N ASP A 283 8.37 -15.39 5.25
CA ASP A 283 7.49 -15.65 6.40
C ASP A 283 6.06 -16.00 5.93
N PRO A 284 5.84 -17.21 5.37
CA PRO A 284 4.56 -17.58 4.80
C PRO A 284 3.62 -18.14 5.88
N SER A 285 2.36 -17.77 5.78
CA SER A 285 1.25 -18.30 6.57
C SER A 285 0.72 -19.65 6.05
N THR A 286 1.12 -20.02 4.84
CA THR A 286 0.77 -21.29 4.17
C THR A 286 2.02 -22.15 3.96
N PRO A 287 1.89 -23.49 3.97
CA PRO A 287 3.05 -24.36 3.81
C PRO A 287 3.79 -24.17 2.47
N LEU A 288 5.02 -23.65 2.52
CA LEU A 288 5.83 -23.29 1.35
C LEU A 288 7.08 -24.17 1.24
N THR A 289 7.41 -24.59 0.02
CA THR A 289 8.68 -25.22 -0.33
C THR A 289 9.53 -24.20 -1.08
N LEU A 290 10.79 -24.03 -0.67
CA LEU A 290 11.75 -23.11 -1.27
C LEU A 290 12.88 -23.91 -1.91
N ASP A 291 13.17 -23.60 -3.17
CA ASP A 291 14.36 -24.08 -3.89
C ASP A 291 14.88 -22.90 -4.73
N LEU A 292 15.94 -22.25 -4.26
CA LEU A 292 16.46 -21.02 -4.85
C LEU A 292 17.95 -21.20 -5.20
N PRO A 293 18.38 -20.89 -6.44
CA PRO A 293 19.78 -20.99 -6.88
C PRO A 293 20.63 -19.80 -6.40
N LEU A 294 20.35 -19.34 -5.19
CA LEU A 294 20.94 -18.13 -4.63
C LEU A 294 22.42 -18.38 -4.32
N ILE A 295 23.30 -17.62 -4.98
CA ILE A 295 24.76 -17.69 -4.81
C ILE A 295 25.21 -16.86 -3.61
N SER A 296 24.59 -15.69 -3.40
CA SER A 296 24.99 -14.74 -2.36
C SER A 296 23.81 -13.99 -1.74
N ALA A 297 23.82 -13.88 -0.41
CA ALA A 297 23.03 -12.93 0.37
C ALA A 297 23.86 -12.41 1.56
N GLU A 298 23.50 -11.25 2.11
CA GLU A 298 24.10 -10.79 3.37
C GLU A 298 23.53 -11.54 4.57
N TRP A 299 22.24 -11.90 4.54
CA TRP A 299 21.63 -12.79 5.53
C TRP A 299 20.32 -13.39 5.00
N ILE A 300 19.97 -14.55 5.56
CA ILE A 300 18.73 -15.26 5.24
C ILE A 300 17.94 -15.46 6.54
N GLN A 301 16.67 -15.07 6.54
CA GLN A 301 15.71 -15.37 7.61
C GLN A 301 14.51 -16.10 7.03
N LEU A 302 14.30 -17.30 7.55
CA LEU A 302 13.14 -18.10 7.22
C LEU A 302 12.31 -18.26 8.49
N ASP A 303 11.09 -17.75 8.44
CA ASP A 303 10.08 -17.84 9.48
C ASP A 303 8.82 -18.54 8.90
N GLY A 304 7.80 -18.77 9.71
CA GLY A 304 6.49 -19.22 9.22
C GLY A 304 6.41 -20.70 8.85
N HIS A 305 5.45 -21.06 7.99
CA HIS A 305 5.19 -22.44 7.58
C HIS A 305 6.13 -22.90 6.43
N ILE A 306 7.41 -23.06 6.69
CA ILE A 306 8.33 -23.63 5.69
C ILE A 306 8.33 -25.16 5.78
N LYS A 307 7.93 -25.83 4.70
CA LYS A 307 7.97 -27.30 4.57
C LYS A 307 9.36 -27.82 4.27
N GLN A 308 10.05 -27.14 3.36
CA GLN A 308 11.38 -27.48 2.89
C GLN A 308 12.06 -26.21 2.35
N ALA A 309 13.36 -26.09 2.57
CA ALA A 309 14.16 -25.00 2.03
C ALA A 309 15.52 -25.51 1.53
N SER A 310 15.85 -25.21 0.28
CA SER A 310 17.05 -25.63 -0.42
C SER A 310 17.71 -24.42 -1.07
N PHE A 311 19.03 -24.29 -0.88
CA PHE A 311 19.86 -23.22 -1.43
C PHE A 311 21.18 -23.85 -1.90
N PRO A 312 21.17 -24.64 -2.98
CA PRO A 312 22.28 -25.51 -3.35
C PRO A 312 23.59 -24.75 -3.60
N ASP A 313 23.51 -23.52 -4.11
CA ASP A 313 24.65 -22.73 -4.59
C ASP A 313 25.12 -21.64 -3.61
N ILE A 314 24.48 -21.52 -2.43
CA ILE A 314 24.77 -20.42 -1.49
C ILE A 314 26.17 -20.53 -0.91
N ASN A 315 26.91 -19.44 -0.92
CA ASN A 315 28.15 -19.36 -0.16
C ASN A 315 27.86 -19.18 1.34
N THR A 316 27.93 -20.30 2.06
CA THR A 316 27.60 -20.41 3.48
C THR A 316 28.63 -19.79 4.41
N THR A 317 29.85 -19.51 3.91
CA THR A 317 30.94 -18.97 4.74
C THR A 317 30.73 -17.50 5.11
N THR A 318 29.95 -16.77 4.32
CA THR A 318 29.74 -15.32 4.46
C THR A 318 28.31 -14.94 4.77
N THR A 319 27.37 -15.89 4.74
CA THR A 319 25.92 -15.63 4.82
C THR A 319 25.37 -16.16 6.14
N PRO A 320 25.15 -15.32 7.17
CA PRO A 320 24.46 -15.72 8.39
C PRO A 320 23.04 -16.20 8.08
N LEU A 321 22.66 -17.29 8.75
CA LEU A 321 21.34 -17.90 8.62
C LEU A 321 20.58 -17.81 9.94
N ARG A 322 19.36 -17.28 9.88
CA ARG A 322 18.40 -17.24 10.99
C ARG A 322 17.18 -18.07 10.64
N LEU A 323 16.87 -19.05 11.48
CA LEU A 323 15.71 -19.92 11.32
C LEU A 323 14.85 -19.82 12.58
N ASP A 324 13.57 -19.48 12.42
CA ASP A 324 12.62 -19.44 13.54
C ASP A 324 11.37 -20.27 13.23
N GLY A 325 11.14 -21.33 14.00
CA GLY A 325 9.95 -22.18 13.84
C GLY A 325 9.98 -23.14 12.66
N ILE A 326 11.16 -23.44 12.11
CA ILE A 326 11.34 -24.41 11.01
C ILE A 326 11.88 -25.73 11.57
N PRO A 327 11.31 -26.88 11.18
CA PRO A 327 11.87 -28.19 11.53
C PRO A 327 13.26 -28.37 10.89
N CYS A 328 14.29 -28.80 11.64
CA CYS A 328 15.62 -28.95 11.04
C CYS A 328 15.66 -29.95 9.88
N ALA A 329 14.73 -30.92 9.85
CA ALA A 329 14.58 -31.87 8.76
C ALA A 329 14.16 -31.21 7.44
N ALA A 330 13.52 -30.04 7.49
CA ALA A 330 13.13 -29.24 6.33
C ALA A 330 14.32 -28.53 5.65
N ILE A 331 15.48 -28.48 6.31
CA ILE A 331 16.67 -27.80 5.81
C ILE A 331 17.42 -28.73 4.86
N GLY A 332 17.49 -28.33 3.59
CA GLY A 332 18.18 -29.01 2.50
C GLY A 332 19.69 -28.70 2.44
N PRO A 333 20.37 -29.13 1.37
CA PRO A 333 21.78 -28.82 1.12
C PRO A 333 22.04 -27.32 0.97
N GLY A 334 23.32 -26.93 1.10
CA GLY A 334 23.75 -25.53 1.21
C GLY A 334 23.54 -25.00 2.61
N LEU A 335 22.32 -25.01 3.13
CA LEU A 335 22.05 -24.46 4.47
C LEU A 335 22.58 -25.26 5.65
N ARG A 336 23.11 -26.49 5.47
CA ARG A 336 23.66 -27.34 6.55
C ARG A 336 25.13 -27.11 6.86
N ASP A 337 25.86 -26.44 5.96
CA ASP A 337 27.33 -26.31 6.03
C ASP A 337 27.83 -24.89 6.39
N SER A 338 26.94 -23.95 6.69
CA SER A 338 27.27 -22.63 7.26
C SER A 338 27.94 -22.75 8.63
N GLY A 339 28.82 -21.81 8.96
CA GLY A 339 29.46 -21.77 10.29
C GLY A 339 28.71 -20.87 11.28
N TYR A 340 27.67 -20.18 10.83
CA TYR A 340 27.06 -19.03 11.52
C TYR A 340 25.55 -19.26 11.67
N TYR A 341 25.20 -20.06 12.68
CA TYR A 341 23.82 -20.46 12.97
C TYR A 341 23.34 -20.00 14.33
N ILE A 342 22.14 -19.41 14.35
CA ILE A 342 21.32 -19.33 15.55
C ILE A 342 20.12 -20.24 15.31
N GLU A 343 20.26 -21.51 15.69
CA GLU A 343 19.24 -22.52 15.50
C GLU A 343 18.19 -22.40 16.62
N ARG A 344 16.99 -21.94 16.26
CA ARG A 344 15.77 -22.22 17.02
C ARG A 344 14.89 -23.13 16.19
N CYS A 345 15.39 -24.33 15.93
CA CYS A 345 14.53 -25.39 15.41
C CYS A 345 13.39 -25.60 16.39
N GLY A 346 12.19 -25.40 15.88
CA GLY A 346 10.95 -25.59 16.61
C GLY A 346 9.89 -26.02 15.63
N GLU A 347 8.93 -26.81 16.11
CA GLU A 347 7.73 -27.02 15.32
C GLU A 347 7.01 -25.69 15.17
N TYR A 348 6.67 -25.36 13.93
CA TYR A 348 5.80 -24.23 13.65
C TYR A 348 4.47 -24.43 14.41
N LYS A 349 4.19 -23.52 15.35
CA LYS A 349 2.91 -23.49 16.07
C LYS A 349 2.03 -22.46 15.38
N ALA A 350 1.09 -22.94 14.58
CA ALA A 350 0.10 -22.08 13.94
C ALA A 350 -0.51 -21.12 14.97
N PRO A 351 -0.51 -19.80 14.71
CA PRO A 351 -1.18 -18.88 15.59
C PRO A 351 -2.64 -19.34 15.66
N LEU A 352 -3.11 -19.61 16.88
CA LEU A 352 -4.50 -20.01 17.14
C LEU A 352 -5.42 -19.08 16.34
N SER A 353 -6.33 -19.68 15.55
CA SER A 353 -7.25 -18.90 14.72
C SER A 353 -7.98 -17.86 15.59
N LYS A 354 -8.33 -16.70 15.03
CA LYS A 354 -9.07 -15.67 15.78
C LYS A 354 -10.31 -16.26 16.47
N GLY A 355 -10.99 -17.22 15.82
CA GLY A 355 -12.10 -17.97 16.41
C GLY A 355 -11.71 -18.82 17.62
N ALA A 356 -10.56 -19.50 17.58
CA ALA A 356 -10.02 -20.27 18.72
C ALA A 356 -9.55 -19.35 19.86
N LYS A 357 -8.96 -18.18 19.55
CA LYS A 357 -8.58 -17.17 20.56
C LYS A 357 -9.80 -16.55 21.23
N ILE A 358 -10.86 -16.25 20.48
CA ILE A 358 -12.12 -15.75 21.02
C ILE A 358 -12.81 -16.85 21.85
N ALA A 359 -12.82 -18.10 21.39
CA ALA A 359 -13.38 -19.22 22.16
C ALA A 359 -12.62 -19.43 23.49
N ALA A 360 -11.28 -19.40 23.48
CA ALA A 360 -10.48 -19.48 24.70
C ALA A 360 -10.71 -18.27 25.63
N GLY A 361 -10.90 -17.07 25.08
CA GLY A 361 -11.17 -15.84 25.84
C GLY A 361 -12.59 -15.75 26.41
N VAL A 362 -13.60 -16.37 25.78
CA VAL A 362 -15.01 -16.33 26.21
C VAL A 362 -15.37 -17.48 27.16
N VAL A 363 -14.71 -18.64 27.05
CA VAL A 363 -15.01 -19.80 27.91
C VAL A 363 -14.49 -19.63 29.34
N VAL A 364 -13.38 -18.91 29.55
CA VAL A 364 -12.82 -18.68 30.90
C VAL A 364 -13.71 -17.75 31.77
N PRO A 365 -14.24 -16.60 31.31
CA PRO A 365 -15.08 -15.74 32.15
C PRO A 365 -16.49 -16.30 32.42
N LEU A 366 -17.07 -17.11 31.52
CA LEU A 366 -18.40 -17.71 31.76
C LEU A 366 -18.37 -18.85 32.80
N GLY A 367 -17.28 -19.62 32.86
CA GLY A 367 -17.09 -20.63 33.91
C GLY A 367 -16.96 -20.01 35.31
N VAL A 368 -16.27 -18.87 35.42
CA VAL A 368 -16.10 -18.14 36.68
C VAL A 368 -17.40 -17.46 37.10
N LEU A 369 -18.14 -16.84 36.18
CA LEU A 369 -19.46 -16.25 36.49
C LEU A 369 -20.49 -17.31 36.88
N GLY A 370 -20.52 -18.46 36.19
CA GLY A 370 -21.43 -19.56 36.50
C GLY A 370 -21.18 -20.15 37.90
N THR A 371 -19.91 -20.32 38.28
CA THR A 371 -19.53 -20.83 39.62
C THR A 371 -19.85 -19.81 40.73
N ILE A 372 -19.63 -18.52 40.50
CA ILE A 372 -20.02 -17.46 41.45
C ILE A 372 -21.54 -17.43 41.64
N VAL A 373 -22.33 -17.49 40.56
CA VAL A 373 -23.80 -17.52 40.65
C VAL A 373 -24.30 -18.78 41.36
N ALA A 374 -23.72 -19.94 41.08
CA ALA A 374 -24.06 -21.19 41.77
C ALA A 374 -23.75 -21.12 43.28
N LEU A 375 -22.60 -20.55 43.66
CA LEU A 375 -22.22 -20.33 45.07
C LEU A 375 -23.19 -19.37 45.77
N VAL A 376 -23.57 -18.26 45.14
CA VAL A 376 -24.52 -17.30 45.69
C VAL A 376 -25.91 -17.94 45.89
N VAL A 377 -26.40 -18.70 44.90
CA VAL A 377 -27.68 -19.41 45.00
C VAL A 377 -27.64 -20.48 46.10
N TRP A 378 -26.52 -21.20 46.23
CA TRP A 378 -26.33 -22.21 47.27
C TRP A 378 -26.31 -21.58 48.67
N HIS A 379 -25.60 -20.47 48.87
CA HIS A 379 -25.58 -19.73 50.13
C HIS A 379 -26.97 -19.18 50.49
N LYS A 380 -27.72 -18.61 49.54
CA LYS A 380 -29.09 -18.14 49.78
C LYS A 380 -30.05 -19.28 50.15
N ARG A 381 -29.95 -20.44 49.50
CA ARG A 381 -30.76 -21.62 49.87
C ARG A 381 -30.40 -22.15 51.25
N ARG A 382 -29.12 -22.13 51.62
CA ARG A 382 -28.65 -22.56 52.96
C ARG A 382 -29.10 -21.61 54.06
N ALA A 383 -29.10 -20.30 53.82
CA ALA A 383 -29.63 -19.30 54.76
C ALA A 383 -31.14 -19.47 54.99
N ARG A 384 -31.92 -19.70 53.93
CA ARG A 384 -33.37 -19.96 54.06
C ARG A 384 -33.70 -21.23 54.84
N ARG A 385 -32.86 -22.27 54.76
CA ARG A 385 -33.02 -23.49 55.57
C ARG A 385 -32.68 -23.28 57.05
N ARG A 386 -31.89 -22.26 57.40
CA ARG A 386 -31.54 -21.93 58.79
C ARG A 386 -32.50 -20.92 59.44
N GLY A 387 -33.24 -20.15 58.64
CA GLY A 387 -34.21 -19.15 59.14
C GLY A 387 -35.61 -19.69 59.47
N ALA A 388 -35.89 -20.99 59.32
CA ALA A 388 -37.23 -21.56 59.54
C ALA A 388 -37.48 -22.10 60.97
N LYS A 389 -36.59 -21.81 61.93
CA LYS A 389 -36.78 -22.20 63.34
C LYS A 389 -36.30 -21.12 64.31
N THR A 390 -37.00 -19.99 64.36
CA THR A 390 -37.26 -19.25 65.61
C THR A 390 -38.28 -18.15 65.33
N VAL A 391 -39.49 -18.36 65.83
CA VAL A 391 -40.51 -17.31 66.03
C VAL A 391 -40.66 -17.14 67.54
N GLY A 392 -40.70 -15.88 67.97
CA GLY A 392 -41.02 -15.43 69.33
C GLY A 392 -39.92 -14.51 69.85
N GLU A 393 -40.16 -13.35 70.45
CA GLU A 393 -41.35 -12.51 70.66
C GLU A 393 -40.81 -11.22 71.34
N VAL A 394 -41.53 -10.10 71.16
CA VAL A 394 -41.51 -8.84 71.95
C VAL A 394 -40.28 -7.92 71.90
N GLY A 395 -40.55 -6.63 71.62
CA GLY A 395 -39.66 -5.53 72.01
C GLY A 395 -39.92 -4.23 71.26
N ASP A 396 -40.85 -3.44 71.79
CA ASP A 396 -41.30 -2.12 71.37
C ASP A 396 -40.22 -1.01 71.48
N VAL A 397 -40.57 0.16 70.95
CA VAL A 397 -40.05 1.54 71.18
C VAL A 397 -39.24 2.16 70.02
N GLY A 398 -39.77 3.30 69.57
CA GLY A 398 -39.39 4.05 68.38
C GLY A 398 -38.02 4.69 68.39
N ASP A 399 -37.61 5.22 67.24
CA ASP A 399 -37.54 6.67 67.11
C ASP A 399 -37.52 7.10 65.64
N VAL A 400 -38.14 8.25 65.41
CA VAL A 400 -38.18 8.99 64.14
C VAL A 400 -36.89 9.80 64.06
N VAL A 401 -36.04 9.58 63.05
CA VAL A 401 -35.04 10.58 62.65
C VAL A 401 -34.86 10.60 61.13
N ASP A 402 -34.88 11.83 60.63
CA ASP A 402 -34.98 12.31 59.27
C ASP A 402 -33.94 11.85 58.24
N LEU A 403 -34.39 11.87 56.99
CA LEU A 403 -33.61 11.89 55.77
C LEU A 403 -32.72 13.14 55.70
N PRO A 404 -31.48 13.02 55.21
CA PRO A 404 -30.87 14.06 54.39
C PRO A 404 -30.93 13.69 52.89
N PRO A 405 -31.06 14.71 52.02
CA PRO A 405 -31.30 14.55 50.60
C PRO A 405 -30.08 14.01 49.84
N ARG A 406 -30.35 13.23 48.80
CA ARG A 406 -29.40 12.88 47.73
C ARG A 406 -28.87 14.18 47.08
N GLY A 407 -27.67 14.58 47.47
CA GLY A 407 -26.88 15.57 46.78
C GLY A 407 -26.37 15.03 45.45
N ALA A 408 -26.45 15.89 44.43
CA ALA A 408 -25.84 15.69 43.13
C ALA A 408 -24.32 15.54 43.26
N GLU A 409 -23.77 14.45 42.72
CA GLU A 409 -22.32 14.32 42.58
C GLU A 409 -21.85 15.13 41.37
N ALA A 410 -21.16 16.21 41.70
CA ALA A 410 -20.43 17.08 40.81
C ALA A 410 -19.27 16.32 40.14
N HIS A 411 -19.10 16.62 38.86
CA HIS A 411 -17.87 16.38 38.10
C HIS A 411 -16.64 16.78 38.90
N ARG A 412 -15.79 15.80 39.21
CA ARG A 412 -14.44 16.05 39.73
C ARG A 412 -13.50 16.21 38.54
N GLU A 413 -13.30 17.45 38.12
CA GLU A 413 -12.17 17.84 37.28
C GLU A 413 -10.86 17.50 38.00
N GLN A 414 -10.13 16.55 37.43
CA GLN A 414 -8.80 16.18 37.88
C GLN A 414 -7.82 17.23 37.32
N SER A 415 -7.51 18.25 38.13
CA SER A 415 -6.43 19.20 37.83
C SER A 415 -5.12 18.44 37.63
N ARG A 416 -4.60 18.46 36.40
CA ARG A 416 -3.24 18.05 36.08
C ARG A 416 -2.26 18.97 36.80
N SER A 417 -1.40 18.37 37.61
CA SER A 417 -0.18 18.99 38.13
C SER A 417 0.68 19.51 36.97
N GLN A 418 0.84 20.82 36.87
CA GLN A 418 1.80 21.45 35.97
C GLN A 418 3.21 21.17 36.51
N THR A 419 3.94 20.28 35.85
CA THR A 419 5.38 20.15 36.06
C THR A 419 6.08 21.00 35.01
N PRO A 420 6.95 21.96 35.39
CA PRO A 420 7.66 22.78 34.41
C PRO A 420 8.66 21.93 33.61
N PRO A 421 8.85 22.22 32.31
CA PRO A 421 9.83 21.50 31.49
C PRO A 421 11.27 21.81 31.94
N PRO A 422 12.21 20.87 31.77
CA PRO A 422 13.61 21.09 32.09
C PRO A 422 14.24 22.17 31.17
N PRO A 423 15.26 22.90 31.66
CA PRO A 423 15.95 23.90 30.87
C PRO A 423 16.74 23.23 29.74
N TYR A 424 16.60 23.75 28.52
CA TYR A 424 17.42 23.37 27.38
C TYR A 424 18.74 24.15 27.43
N GLU A 425 19.87 23.44 27.50
CA GLU A 425 21.19 24.01 27.24
C GLU A 425 21.39 24.14 25.73
N ALA A 426 21.80 25.33 25.29
CA ALA A 426 22.15 25.62 23.91
C ALA A 426 23.47 24.92 23.58
N ARG A 427 23.47 24.14 22.50
CA ARG A 427 24.68 23.53 21.95
C ARG A 427 25.45 24.60 21.19
N GLU A 428 26.59 25.02 21.73
CA GLU A 428 27.52 25.92 21.04
C GLU A 428 28.03 25.27 19.74
N SER A 429 28.03 26.08 18.68
CA SER A 429 28.45 25.77 17.31
C SER A 429 29.95 25.80 17.14
#